data_AF-A0A8J2IZZ8-F1
#
_entry.id   AF-A0A8J2IZZ8-F1
#
_cell.length_a   1.000
_cell.length_b   1.000
_cell.length_c   1.000
_cell.angle_alpha   90.00
_cell.angle_beta   90.00
_cell.angle_gamma   90.00
#
_symmetry.space_group_name_H-M   'P 1'
#
loop_
_entity.id
_entity.type
_entity.pdbx_description
1 polymer ?
#
loop_
_entity_poly.entity_id
_entity_poly.type
_entity_poly.pdbx_seq_one_letter_code
_entity_poly.pdbx_strand_id
1 'polypeptide(L)' 'MENLLSGEDMIGEVPIGWNASLNTFPSRMGRLGEVDKFDAEYFQKSPSAAHIMDPRIRILLELTHEAIMD' A
#
# COMPACT_ATOMS: atom_id res chain seq x y z
N MET A 1 -10.30 1.12 -12.59
CA MET A 1 -11.53 1.89 -12.95
C MET A 1 -12.81 1.24 -12.49
N GLU A 2 -12.87 -0.10 -12.34
CA GLU A 2 -14.08 -0.82 -11.95
C GLU A 2 -14.82 -0.24 -10.73
N ASN A 3 -14.14 -0.11 -9.59
CA ASN A 3 -14.74 0.44 -8.36
C ASN A 3 -15.33 1.85 -8.53
N LEU A 4 -14.72 2.68 -9.38
CA LEU A 4 -15.24 4.02 -9.67
C LEU A 4 -16.52 3.95 -10.51
N LEU A 5 -16.56 3.06 -11.50
CA LEU A 5 -17.71 2.88 -12.39
C LEU A 5 -18.90 2.22 -11.68
N SER A 6 -18.64 1.34 -10.72
CA SER A 6 -19.68 0.72 -9.88
C SER A 6 -20.13 1.61 -8.72
N GLY A 7 -19.43 2.72 -8.44
CA GLY A 7 -19.74 3.60 -7.31
C GLY A 7 -19.40 3.01 -5.95
N GLU A 8 -18.44 2.07 -5.91
CA GLU A 8 -18.02 1.38 -4.69
C GLU A 8 -17.15 2.28 -3.80
N ASP A 9 -17.52 2.37 -2.52
CA ASP A 9 -16.76 3.10 -1.52
C ASP A 9 -15.60 2.24 -0.98
N MET A 10 -14.37 2.60 -1.35
CA MET A 10 -13.16 1.89 -0.90
C MET A 10 -12.68 2.31 0.50
N ILE A 11 -13.39 3.20 1.18
CA ILE A 11 -13.06 3.61 2.55
C ILE A 11 -13.56 2.54 3.53
N GLY A 12 -12.63 1.89 4.24
CA GLY A 12 -12.95 0.80 5.18
C GLY A 12 -12.77 1.19 6.65
N GLU A 13 -13.19 0.29 7.55
CA GLU A 13 -12.94 0.45 9.00
C GLU A 13 -11.43 0.42 9.31
N VAL A 14 -11.02 1.32 10.21
CA VAL A 14 -9.65 1.39 10.73
C VAL A 14 -9.32 0.09 11.50
N PRO A 15 -8.09 -0.47 11.40
CA PRO A 15 -7.73 -1.67 12.16
C PRO A 15 -7.90 -1.48 13.67
N ILE A 16 -8.31 -2.56 14.36
CA ILE A 16 -8.56 -2.58 15.81
C ILE A 16 -7.33 -2.12 16.65
N GLY A 17 -6.11 -2.20 16.10
CA GLY A 17 -4.89 -1.72 16.77
C GLY A 17 -4.56 -0.24 16.55
N TRP A 18 -5.23 0.44 15.62
CA TRP A 18 -4.95 1.83 15.25
C TRP A 18 -5.94 2.81 15.89
N ASN A 19 -7.14 2.35 16.25
CA ASN A 19 -8.17 3.16 16.89
C ASN A 19 -8.19 3.07 18.44
N ALA A 20 -7.36 2.18 19.02
CA ALA A 20 -7.50 1.73 20.40
C ALA A 20 -7.14 2.77 21.48
N SER A 21 -6.43 3.86 21.15
CA SER A 21 -5.76 4.66 22.18
C SER A 21 -6.28 6.09 22.38
N LEU A 22 -6.92 6.73 21.39
CA LEU A 22 -7.16 8.18 21.50
C LEU A 22 -8.55 8.68 21.12
N ASN A 23 -9.42 7.88 20.46
CA ASN A 23 -10.77 8.31 20.01
C ASN A 23 -10.79 9.67 19.25
N THR A 24 -9.63 10.15 18.80
CA THR A 24 -9.41 11.44 18.11
C THR A 24 -9.33 11.28 16.61
N PHE A 25 -9.30 10.04 16.11
CA PHE A 25 -9.21 9.73 14.68
C PHE A 25 -10.56 9.26 14.14
N PRO A 26 -10.88 9.55 12.86
CA PRO A 26 -12.04 8.99 12.19
C PRO A 26 -12.03 7.45 12.23
N SER A 27 -13.21 6.83 12.33
CA SER A 27 -13.33 5.36 12.37
C SER A 27 -13.09 4.69 11.02
N ARG A 28 -13.11 5.46 9.93
CA ARG A 28 -12.93 4.95 8.56
C ARG A 28 -11.75 5.60 7.85
N MET A 29 -11.05 4.83 7.03
CA MET A 29 -9.93 5.31 6.22
C MET A 29 -9.74 4.52 4.91
N GLY A 30 -9.17 5.19 3.91
CA GLY A 30 -8.67 4.53 2.70
C GLY A 30 -7.31 3.88 2.96
N ARG A 31 -7.09 2.68 2.43
CA ARG A 31 -5.85 1.92 2.62
C ARG A 31 -5.43 1.29 1.30
N LEU A 32 -4.13 1.23 1.09
CA LEU A 32 -3.57 0.39 0.05
C LEU A 32 -3.50 -1.05 0.55
N GLY A 33 -3.86 -1.99 -0.33
CA GLY A 33 -3.60 -3.41 -0.10
C GLY A 33 -2.14 -3.75 -0.34
N GLU A 34 -1.69 -4.86 0.24
CA GLU A 34 -0.45 -5.55 -0.15
C GLU A 34 0.84 -4.70 -0.08
N VAL A 35 0.88 -3.72 0.84
CA VAL A 35 2.02 -2.80 1.03
C VAL A 35 3.34 -3.49 1.45
N ASP A 36 3.25 -4.77 1.84
CA ASP A 36 4.35 -5.64 2.22
C ASP A 36 5.02 -6.33 1.02
N LYS A 37 4.39 -6.32 -0.16
CA LYS A 37 4.93 -6.91 -1.39
C LYS A 37 6.01 -6.03 -2.04
N PHE A 38 6.97 -6.70 -2.68
CA PHE A 38 8.01 -6.11 -3.53
C PHE A 38 8.83 -7.20 -4.24
N ASP A 39 9.04 -7.09 -5.56
CA ASP A 39 9.94 -7.96 -6.32
C ASP A 39 11.41 -7.55 -6.12
N ALA A 40 11.97 -7.96 -4.98
CA ALA A 40 13.34 -7.61 -4.62
C ALA A 40 14.39 -8.13 -5.61
N GLU A 41 14.17 -9.31 -6.21
CA GLU A 41 15.12 -9.92 -7.13
C GLU A 41 15.20 -9.12 -8.43
N TYR A 42 14.05 -8.73 -8.99
CA TYR A 42 13.98 -7.88 -10.19
C TYR A 42 14.74 -6.56 -10.00
N PHE A 43 14.54 -5.89 -8.86
CA PHE A 43 15.22 -4.63 -8.53
C PHE A 43 16.61 -4.80 -7.90
N GLN A 44 17.18 -6.01 -7.94
CA GLN A 44 18.52 -6.35 -7.47
C GLN A 44 18.77 -5.92 -6.00
N LYS A 45 17.76 -6.12 -5.16
CA LYS A 45 17.81 -5.91 -3.71
C LYS A 45 17.93 -7.24 -2.98
N SER A 46 18.79 -7.30 -1.97
CA SER A 46 18.81 -8.44 -1.07
C SER A 46 17.53 -8.48 -0.21
N PRO A 47 17.09 -9.66 0.25
CA PRO A 47 15.90 -9.77 1.11
C PRO A 47 15.97 -8.87 2.35
N SER A 48 17.14 -8.80 3.00
CA SER A 48 17.35 -7.95 4.17
C SER A 48 17.26 -6.46 3.84
N ALA A 49 17.78 -6.03 2.69
CA ALA A 49 17.67 -4.64 2.26
C ALA A 49 16.22 -4.29 1.90
N ALA A 50 15.53 -5.15 1.17
CA ALA A 50 14.12 -4.97 0.81
C ALA A 50 13.18 -4.93 2.04
N HIS A 51 13.51 -5.67 3.09
CA HIS A 51 12.73 -5.71 4.32
C HIS A 51 12.76 -4.37 5.09
N ILE A 52 13.88 -3.65 5.05
CA ILE A 52 14.03 -2.36 5.75
C ILE A 52 13.70 -1.14 4.87
N MET A 53 13.40 -1.36 3.59
CA MET A 53 13.00 -0.28 2.69
C MET A 53 11.63 0.27 3.08
N ASP A 54 11.48 1.59 2.94
CA ASP A 54 10.18 2.25 3.09
C ASP A 54 9.19 1.66 2.05
N PRO A 55 8.01 1.15 2.48
CA PRO A 55 7.02 0.57 1.57
C PRO A 55 6.64 1.49 0.40
N ARG A 56 6.66 2.81 0.61
CA ARG A 56 6.32 3.79 -0.43
C ARG A 56 7.34 3.78 -1.56
N ILE A 57 8.61 3.56 -1.25
CA ILE A 57 9.67 3.47 -2.27
C ILE A 57 9.54 2.15 -3.04
N ARG A 58 9.19 1.05 -2.37
CA ARG A 58 8.95 -0.25 -3.04
C ARG A 58 7.83 -0.16 -4.06
N ILE A 59 6.69 0.40 -3.63
CA ILE A 59 5.53 0.66 -4.51
C ILE A 59 5.91 1.60 -5.66
N LEU A 60 6.64 2.68 -5.37
CA LEU A 60 7.04 3.65 -6.39
C LEU A 60 7.91 3.02 -7.48
N LEU A 61 8.84 2.13 -7.12
CA LEU A 61 9.72 1.44 -8.07
C LEU A 61 8.93 0.56 -9.04
N GLU A 62 8.01 -0.24 -8.52
CA GLU A 62 7.15 -1.12 -9.32
C GLU A 62 6.22 -0.32 -10.24
N LEU A 63 5.49 0.65 -9.70
CA LEU A 63 4.58 1.49 -10.49
C LEU A 63 5.31 2.30 -11.56
N THR A 64 6.54 2.76 -11.28
CA THR A 64 7.36 3.46 -12.29
C THR A 64 7.76 2.50 -13.42
N HIS A 65 8.11 1.26 -13.09
CA HIS A 65 8.43 0.26 -14.11
C HIS A 65 7.20 -0.08 -14.95
N GLU A 66 6.05 -0.35 -14.32
CA GLU A 66 4.78 -0.60 -15.00
C GLU A 66 4.42 0.56 -15.93
N ALA A 67 4.50 1.81 -15.46
CA ALA A 67 4.16 2.99 -16.26
C ALA A 67 5.12 3.25 -17.43
N ILE A 68 6.37 2.77 -17.39
CA ILE A 68 7.30 2.84 -18.52
C ILE A 68 6.99 1.76 -19.56
N MET A 69 6.47 0.62 -19.12
CA MET A 69 6.17 -0.53 -19.97
C MET A 69 4.75 -0.52 -20.55
N ASP A 70 3.84 0.25 -19.97
CA ASP A 70 2.48 0.53 -20.46
C ASP A 70 2.49 1.33 -21.77
#